data_AF-A0A2E4C2Z1-F1
#
_entry.id   AF-A0A2E4C2Z1-F1
#
_cell.length_a   1.000
_cell.length_b   1.000
_cell.length_c   1.000
_cell.angle_alpha   90.00
_cell.angle_beta   90.00
_cell.angle_gamma   90.00
#
_symmetry.space_group_name_H-M   'P 1'
#
loop_
_entity.id
_entity.type
_entity.pdbx_description
1 polymer ?
#
loop_
_entity_poly.entity_id
_entity_poly.type
_entity_poly.pdbx_seq_one_letter_code
_entity_poly.pdbx_strand_id
1 'polypeptide(L)'
;MLIGAKDSGIENRHWVRQSVERARFEAGEDDAPHVIEKHPRMNELEKSLQKLGCKKRPSLLLSKIPYERWNFINNKFGNLAGEAEDCTNLIYNLRETKSDWEITMHKESGKINQKMFETIRERCGEGDSEIGIAAIADEVSRSAGFGG
;
A
#
# COMPACT_ATOMS: atom_id res chain seq x y z
N MET A 1 -7.39 -1.44 -2.85
CA MET A 1 -7.13 -0.49 -3.95
C MET A 1 -7.63 -1.12 -5.24
N LEU A 2 -8.29 -0.33 -6.09
CA LEU A 2 -8.63 -0.66 -7.47
C LEU A 2 -7.67 0.10 -8.37
N ILE A 3 -7.09 -0.59 -9.35
CA ILE A 3 -6.15 0.00 -10.30
C ILE A 3 -6.76 -0.12 -11.68
N GLY A 4 -6.89 1.00 -12.38
CA GLY A 4 -7.33 1.02 -13.77
C GLY A 4 -6.24 0.51 -14.68
N ALA A 5 -6.58 -0.42 -15.57
CA ALA A 5 -5.68 -0.78 -16.66
C ALA A 5 -5.48 0.43 -17.59
N LYS A 6 -4.37 0.45 -18.33
CA LYS A 6 -4.13 1.45 -19.36
C LYS A 6 -5.33 1.48 -20.33
N ASP A 7 -5.79 2.68 -20.66
CA ASP A 7 -6.92 2.92 -21.57
C ASP A 7 -8.29 2.36 -21.10
N SER A 8 -8.39 1.90 -19.85
CA SER A 8 -9.68 1.41 -19.30
C SER A 8 -10.69 2.53 -19.00
N GLY A 9 -10.22 3.78 -18.88
CA GLY A 9 -11.02 4.91 -18.39
C GLY A 9 -11.37 4.81 -16.90
N ILE A 10 -10.82 3.82 -16.18
CA ILE A 10 -11.05 3.62 -14.75
C ILE A 10 -9.93 4.34 -13.99
N GLU A 11 -10.31 5.26 -13.12
CA GLU A 11 -9.38 5.97 -12.26
C GLU A 11 -8.92 5.09 -11.08
N ASN A 12 -7.64 5.22 -10.70
CA ASN A 12 -7.09 4.53 -9.53
C ASN A 12 -7.79 4.98 -8.25
N ARG A 13 -8.07 4.00 -7.37
CA ARG A 13 -8.92 4.23 -6.21
C ARG A 13 -8.49 3.45 -4.99
N HIS A 14 -8.29 4.14 -3.89
CA HIS A 14 -7.98 3.58 -2.59
C HIS A 14 -9.22 3.56 -1.70
N TRP A 15 -9.79 2.36 -1.58
CA TRP A 15 -10.87 2.09 -0.65
C TRP A 15 -10.36 1.79 0.75
N VAL A 16 -10.73 2.64 1.71
CA VAL A 16 -10.31 2.56 3.12
C VAL A 16 -11.46 2.17 4.02
N ARG A 17 -11.19 1.31 5.03
CA ARG A 17 -12.20 0.83 5.98
C ARG A 17 -12.38 1.73 7.21
N GLN A 18 -11.29 2.34 7.65
CA GLN A 18 -11.23 3.09 8.90
C GLN A 18 -11.34 4.60 8.61
N SER A 19 -10.24 5.34 8.73
CA SER A 19 -10.22 6.79 8.54
C SER A 19 -9.86 7.16 7.11
N VAL A 20 -10.84 7.73 6.39
CA VAL A 20 -10.61 8.33 5.07
C VAL A 20 -9.75 9.58 5.19
N GLU A 21 -9.96 10.37 6.23
CA GLU A 21 -9.23 11.60 6.53
C GLU A 21 -7.73 11.32 6.69
N ARG A 22 -7.38 10.35 7.55
CA ARG A 22 -5.98 9.95 7.74
C ARG A 22 -5.34 9.46 6.45
N ALA A 23 -6.05 8.63 5.69
CA ALA A 23 -5.54 8.12 4.42
C ALA A 23 -5.31 9.24 3.38
N ARG A 24 -6.16 10.28 3.38
CA ARG A 24 -5.96 11.48 2.54
C ARG A 24 -4.72 12.25 2.98
N PHE A 25 -4.58 12.51 4.27
CA PHE A 25 -3.42 13.17 4.83
C PHE A 25 -2.11 12.44 4.45
N GLU A 26 -2.05 11.13 4.67
CA GLU A 26 -0.87 10.30 4.35
C GLU A 26 -0.58 10.21 2.84
N ALA A 27 -1.58 10.44 1.99
CA ALA A 27 -1.43 10.42 0.53
C ALA A 27 -1.08 11.78 -0.08
N GLY A 28 -0.91 12.83 0.72
CA GLY A 28 -0.60 14.18 0.22
C GLY A 28 -1.82 15.07 -0.01
N GLU A 29 -2.96 14.76 0.63
CA GLU A 29 -4.20 15.53 0.57
C GLU A 29 -4.69 15.78 -0.87
N ASP A 30 -4.62 17.01 -1.35
CA ASP A 30 -5.05 17.42 -2.69
C ASP A 30 -4.05 17.01 -3.79
N ASP A 31 -2.82 16.64 -3.43
CA ASP A 31 -1.78 16.13 -4.35
C ASP A 31 -1.80 14.58 -4.43
N ALA A 32 -2.84 13.93 -3.87
CA ALA A 32 -2.96 12.48 -3.92
C ALA A 32 -3.13 11.98 -5.37
N PRO A 33 -2.33 11.02 -5.85
CA PRO A 33 -2.36 10.56 -7.25
C PRO A 33 -3.55 9.65 -7.58
N HIS A 34 -4.51 9.51 -6.67
CA HIS A 34 -5.64 8.60 -6.77
C HIS A 34 -6.78 9.04 -5.84
N VAL A 35 -8.00 8.56 -6.13
CA VAL A 35 -9.17 8.86 -5.30
C VAL A 35 -9.17 8.02 -4.04
N ILE A 36 -9.39 8.67 -2.88
CA ILE A 36 -9.46 8.01 -1.58
C ILE A 36 -10.88 8.11 -1.04
N GLU A 37 -11.51 6.97 -0.79
CA GLU A 37 -12.88 6.94 -0.29
C GLU A 37 -13.16 5.72 0.58
N LYS A 38 -14.32 5.75 1.25
CA LYS A 38 -14.75 4.66 2.11
C LYS A 38 -14.99 3.39 1.30
N HIS A 39 -14.45 2.28 1.77
CA HIS A 39 -14.68 0.98 1.15
C HIS A 39 -16.18 0.65 1.17
N PRO A 40 -16.77 0.24 0.03
CA PRO A 40 -18.18 -0.13 -0.03
C PRO A 40 -18.46 -1.35 0.84
N ARG A 41 -19.71 -1.55 1.26
CA ARG A 41 -20.05 -2.81 1.94
C ARG A 41 -19.87 -3.97 0.96
N MET A 42 -19.58 -5.17 1.48
CA MET A 42 -19.29 -6.33 0.62
C MET A 42 -20.46 -6.74 -0.29
N ASN A 43 -21.70 -6.45 0.11
CA ASN A 43 -22.91 -6.65 -0.72
C ASN A 43 -23.11 -5.56 -1.79
N GLU A 44 -22.37 -4.46 -1.71
CA GLU A 44 -22.41 -3.32 -2.65
C GLU A 44 -21.15 -3.25 -3.52
N LEU A 45 -20.15 -4.08 -3.23
CA LEU A 45 -18.83 -4.04 -3.88
C LEU A 45 -18.95 -4.16 -5.40
N GLU A 46 -19.71 -5.14 -5.90
CA GLU A 46 -19.92 -5.32 -7.34
C GLU A 46 -20.62 -4.11 -7.98
N LYS A 47 -21.69 -3.60 -7.36
CA LYS A 47 -22.39 -2.41 -7.87
C LYS A 47 -21.45 -1.20 -7.92
N SER A 48 -20.55 -1.07 -6.95
CA SER A 48 -19.56 -0.01 -6.90
C SER A 48 -18.54 -0.16 -8.03
N LEU A 49 -18.05 -1.38 -8.28
CA LEU A 49 -17.17 -1.67 -9.41
C LEU A 49 -17.85 -1.37 -10.77
N GLN A 50 -19.11 -1.78 -10.94
CA GLN A 50 -19.87 -1.51 -12.16
C GLN A 50 -20.07 0.00 -12.40
N LYS A 51 -20.37 0.77 -11.35
CA LYS A 51 -20.47 2.24 -11.42
C LYS A 51 -19.16 2.90 -11.86
N LEU A 52 -18.02 2.30 -11.51
CA LEU A 52 -16.70 2.74 -11.93
C LEU A 52 -16.32 2.25 -13.34
N GLY A 53 -17.22 1.55 -14.05
CA GLY A 53 -17.01 1.08 -15.41
C GLY A 53 -16.40 -0.32 -15.51
N CYS A 54 -16.23 -1.05 -14.41
CA CYS A 54 -15.78 -2.44 -14.47
C CYS A 54 -16.83 -3.32 -15.16
N LYS A 55 -16.44 -3.91 -16.30
CA LYS A 55 -17.26 -4.90 -17.04
C LYS A 55 -16.86 -6.35 -16.76
N LYS A 56 -15.61 -6.54 -16.31
CA LYS A 56 -15.01 -7.84 -15.99
C LYS A 56 -14.65 -7.91 -14.52
N ARG A 57 -14.52 -9.13 -13.99
CA ARG A 57 -13.97 -9.35 -12.65
C ARG A 57 -12.56 -8.76 -12.56
N PRO A 58 -12.23 -7.95 -11.54
CA PRO A 58 -10.87 -7.48 -11.34
C PRO A 58 -9.93 -8.63 -11.01
N SER A 59 -8.72 -8.61 -11.58
CA SER A 59 -7.64 -9.50 -11.14
C SER A 59 -7.23 -9.17 -9.70
N LEU A 60 -6.79 -10.17 -8.95
CA LEU A 60 -6.48 -10.09 -7.53
C LEU A 60 -5.05 -10.53 -7.24
N LEU A 61 -4.49 -10.08 -6.12
CA LEU A 61 -3.17 -10.49 -5.63
C LEU A 61 -3.26 -11.83 -4.90
N LEU A 62 -3.43 -12.95 -5.62
CA LEU A 62 -3.78 -14.24 -5.00
C LEU A 62 -2.69 -14.76 -4.04
N SER A 63 -1.43 -14.42 -4.30
CA SER A 63 -0.31 -14.76 -3.40
C SER A 63 -0.32 -13.99 -2.07
N LYS A 64 -1.20 -13.00 -1.90
CA LYS A 64 -1.32 -12.17 -0.68
C LYS A 64 -2.65 -12.34 0.05
N ILE A 65 -3.63 -12.99 -0.58
CA ILE A 65 -4.96 -13.14 -0.04
C ILE A 65 -5.16 -14.61 0.38
N PRO A 66 -5.50 -14.91 1.64
CA PRO A 66 -5.85 -16.27 2.04
C PRO A 66 -6.98 -16.84 1.18
N TYR A 67 -6.93 -18.15 0.88
CA TYR A 67 -7.87 -18.80 -0.04
C TYR A 67 -9.34 -18.52 0.29
N GLU A 68 -9.75 -18.68 1.55
CA GLU A 68 -11.12 -18.40 2.00
C GLU A 68 -11.55 -16.95 1.72
N ARG A 69 -10.62 -16.00 1.88
CA ARG A 69 -10.88 -14.59 1.63
C ARG A 69 -11.02 -14.31 0.15
N TRP A 70 -10.20 -14.95 -0.68
CA TRP A 70 -10.33 -14.88 -2.14
C TRP A 70 -11.68 -15.42 -2.59
N ASN A 71 -12.05 -16.62 -2.14
CA ASN A 71 -13.32 -17.27 -2.50
C ASN A 71 -14.51 -16.38 -2.10
N PHE A 72 -14.50 -15.83 -0.88
CA PHE A 72 -15.52 -14.90 -0.42
C PHE A 72 -15.65 -13.65 -1.32
N ILE A 73 -14.53 -13.05 -1.74
CA ILE A 73 -14.53 -11.87 -2.61
C ILE A 73 -15.01 -12.23 -4.01
N ASN A 74 -14.52 -13.33 -4.59
CA ASN A 74 -14.90 -13.78 -5.93
C ASN A 74 -16.41 -14.04 -6.02
N ASN A 75 -17.00 -14.63 -4.97
CA ASN A 75 -18.45 -14.85 -4.87
C ASN A 75 -19.27 -13.54 -4.75
N LYS A 76 -18.64 -12.38 -4.61
CA LYS A 76 -19.33 -11.08 -4.70
C LYS A 76 -19.40 -10.51 -6.10
N PHE A 77 -18.71 -11.10 -7.08
CA PHE A 77 -18.65 -10.61 -8.47
C PHE A 77 -19.58 -11.39 -9.43
N GLY A 78 -20.76 -11.79 -8.95
CA GLY A 78 -21.65 -12.71 -9.66
C GLY A 78 -22.13 -12.25 -11.04
N ASN A 79 -22.20 -10.93 -11.28
CA ASN A 79 -22.67 -10.30 -12.52
C ASN A 79 -21.54 -9.68 -13.36
N LEU A 80 -20.29 -9.72 -12.90
CA LEU A 80 -19.13 -9.31 -13.69
C LEU A 80 -18.64 -10.46 -14.56
N ALA A 81 -18.32 -10.16 -15.83
CA ALA A 81 -17.89 -11.18 -16.78
C ALA A 81 -16.49 -11.72 -16.48
N GLY A 82 -16.24 -12.97 -16.87
CA GLY A 82 -14.94 -13.63 -16.74
C GLY A 82 -14.62 -14.08 -15.32
N GLU A 83 -13.40 -14.59 -15.14
CA GLU A 83 -12.87 -15.04 -13.86
C GLU A 83 -11.86 -14.04 -13.30
N ALA A 84 -11.71 -14.02 -11.98
CA ALA A 84 -10.67 -13.23 -11.34
C ALA A 84 -9.31 -13.93 -11.52
N GLU A 85 -8.38 -13.29 -12.22
CA GLU A 85 -7.03 -13.79 -12.46
C GLU A 85 -6.05 -13.37 -11.36
N ASP A 86 -4.88 -14.02 -11.29
CA ASP A 86 -3.79 -13.59 -10.40
C ASP A 86 -2.93 -12.50 -11.06
N CYS A 87 -2.92 -11.29 -10.50
CA CYS A 87 -2.06 -10.19 -10.95
C CYS A 87 -0.84 -9.96 -10.07
N THR A 88 -0.48 -10.88 -9.17
CA THR A 88 0.65 -10.72 -8.24
C THR A 88 1.95 -10.37 -8.97
N ASN A 89 2.34 -11.18 -9.96
CA ASN A 89 3.60 -10.97 -10.69
C ASN A 89 3.58 -9.68 -11.50
N LEU A 90 2.43 -9.30 -12.08
CA LEU A 90 2.27 -8.03 -12.77
C LEU A 90 2.58 -6.85 -11.83
N ILE A 91 2.01 -6.86 -10.63
CA ILE A 91 2.22 -5.79 -9.65
C ILE A 91 3.65 -5.80 -9.12
N TYR A 92 4.30 -6.96 -8.97
CA TYR A 92 5.71 -7.04 -8.59
C TYR A 92 6.63 -6.41 -9.65
N ASN A 93 6.42 -6.74 -10.93
CA ASN A 93 7.21 -6.17 -12.02
C ASN A 93 7.04 -4.65 -12.10
N LEU A 94 5.82 -4.14 -11.87
CA LEU A 94 5.58 -2.69 -11.81
C LEU A 94 6.30 -2.03 -10.61
N ARG A 95 6.38 -2.71 -9.45
CA ARG A 95 7.05 -2.19 -8.26
C ARG A 95 8.57 -2.26 -8.34
N GLU A 96 9.12 -3.08 -9.23
CA GLU A 96 10.56 -3.23 -9.45
C GLU A 96 11.16 -1.97 -10.08
N THR A 97 10.46 -1.40 -11.07
CA THR A 97 10.86 -0.13 -11.67
C THR A 97 10.32 1.04 -10.86
N LYS A 98 11.21 1.75 -10.18
CA LYS A 98 10.86 2.92 -9.37
C LYS A 98 10.73 4.18 -10.21
N SER A 99 9.73 5.00 -9.89
CA SER A 99 9.66 6.38 -10.36
C SER A 99 10.76 7.25 -9.75
N ASP A 100 11.07 8.39 -10.38
CA ASP A 100 12.06 9.35 -9.85
C ASP A 100 11.69 9.85 -8.45
N TRP A 101 10.39 10.02 -8.20
CA TRP A 101 9.87 10.37 -6.88
C TRP A 101 10.12 9.25 -5.86
N GLU A 102 9.80 7.98 -6.18
CA GLU A 102 10.09 6.84 -5.29
C GLU A 102 11.59 6.70 -4.99
N ILE A 103 12.45 6.92 -6.00
CA ILE A 103 13.91 6.91 -5.83
C ILE A 103 14.34 8.02 -4.87
N THR A 104 13.76 9.21 -5.00
CA THR A 104 14.03 10.34 -4.10
C THR A 104 13.61 9.99 -2.67
N MET A 105 12.41 9.42 -2.49
CA MET A 105 11.95 8.98 -1.18
C MET A 105 12.83 7.88 -0.57
N HIS A 106 13.34 6.93 -1.37
CA HIS A 106 14.33 5.97 -0.91
C HIS A 106 15.63 6.62 -0.43
N LYS A 107 16.11 7.67 -1.11
CA LYS A 107 17.29 8.43 -0.68
C LYS A 107 17.05 9.16 0.63
N GLU A 108 15.90 9.79 0.81
CA GLU A 108 15.54 10.44 2.07
C GLU A 108 15.46 9.43 3.22
N SER A 109 14.84 8.27 2.98
CA SER A 109 14.85 7.16 3.94
C SER A 109 16.27 6.69 4.26
N GLY A 110 17.15 6.61 3.25
CA GLY A 110 18.56 6.26 3.42
C GLY A 110 19.33 7.20 4.34
N LYS A 111 19.07 8.52 4.28
CA LYS A 111 19.68 9.50 5.19
C LYS A 111 19.29 9.26 6.65
N ILE A 112 18.04 8.85 6.90
CA ILE A 112 17.56 8.56 8.25
C ILE A 112 18.22 7.28 8.76
N ASN A 113 18.31 6.24 7.93
CA ASN A 113 19.02 5.01 8.29
C ASN A 113 20.49 5.29 8.62
N GLN A 114 21.16 6.14 7.83
CA GLN A 114 22.52 6.58 8.13
C GLN A 114 22.61 7.23 9.52
N LYS A 115 21.68 8.15 9.84
CA LYS A 115 21.62 8.80 11.15
C LYS A 115 21.40 7.81 12.29
N MET A 116 20.62 6.74 12.08
CA MET A 116 20.47 5.66 13.08
C MET A 116 21.84 5.03 13.38
N PHE A 117 22.60 4.66 12.35
CA PHE A 117 23.93 4.06 12.52
C PHE A 117 24.93 5.01 13.19
N GLU A 118 24.93 6.28 12.81
CA GLU A 118 25.76 7.31 13.45
C GLU A 118 25.42 7.45 14.94
N THR A 119 24.14 7.46 15.28
CA THR A 119 23.67 7.57 16.66
C THR A 119 24.06 6.35 17.49
N ILE A 120 23.91 5.13 16.93
CA ILE A 120 24.37 3.90 17.59
C ILE A 120 25.88 3.95 17.82
N ARG A 121 26.66 4.36 16.80
CA ARG A 121 28.12 4.46 16.92
C ARG A 121 28.55 5.44 18.02
N GLU A 122 27.79 6.52 18.22
CA GLU A 122 28.10 7.55 19.22
C GLU A 122 27.64 7.19 20.63
N ARG A 123 26.55 6.43 20.77
CA ARG A 123 25.89 6.18 22.05
C ARG A 123 26.07 4.76 22.60
N CYS A 124 26.55 3.83 21.78
CA CYS A 124 26.71 2.43 22.16
C CYS A 124 28.17 1.99 22.15
N GLY A 125 28.49 1.02 22.98
CA GLY A 125 29.81 0.42 23.12
C GLY A 125 29.74 -1.04 23.56
N GLU A 126 30.90 -1.59 23.92
CA GLU A 126 31.00 -2.97 24.40
C GLU A 126 30.22 -3.14 25.72
N GLY A 127 29.39 -4.19 25.79
CA GLY A 127 28.53 -4.48 26.94
C GLY A 127 27.08 -4.01 26.80
N ASP A 128 26.76 -3.21 25.77
CA ASP A 128 25.37 -2.87 25.47
C ASP A 128 24.59 -4.06 24.89
N SER A 129 23.31 -4.16 25.27
CA SER A 129 22.42 -5.21 24.75
C SER A 129 21.92 -4.88 23.35
N GLU A 130 21.68 -5.91 22.53
CA GLU A 130 21.08 -5.78 21.20
C GLU A 130 19.73 -5.04 21.25
N ILE A 131 18.91 -5.29 22.27
CA ILE A 131 17.63 -4.62 22.48
C ILE A 131 17.82 -3.12 22.74
N GLY A 132 18.84 -2.75 23.53
CA GLY A 132 19.17 -1.35 23.81
C GLY A 132 19.63 -0.60 22.54
N ILE A 133 20.48 -1.26 21.74
CA ILE A 133 20.93 -0.72 20.45
C ILE A 133 19.75 -0.54 19.49
N ALA A 134 18.86 -1.52 19.40
CA ALA A 134 17.66 -1.44 18.58
C ALA A 134 16.72 -0.31 19.03
N ALA A 135 16.57 -0.11 20.34
CA ALA A 135 15.74 0.97 20.89
C ALA A 135 16.27 2.36 20.50
N ILE A 136 17.60 2.56 20.47
CA ILE A 136 18.22 3.82 20.03
C ILE A 136 17.97 4.06 18.54
N ALA A 137 18.07 3.02 17.70
CA ALA A 137 17.72 3.13 16.28
C ALA A 137 16.25 3.52 16.08
N ASP A 138 15.36 2.86 16.83
CA ASP A 138 13.90 3.06 16.74
C ASP A 138 13.50 4.46 17.20
N GLU A 139 14.17 5.02 18.22
CA GLU A 139 13.99 6.41 18.67
C GLU A 139 14.30 7.42 17.54
N VAL A 140 15.42 7.23 16.84
CA VAL A 140 15.81 8.08 15.71
C VAL A 140 14.79 7.96 14.57
N SER A 141 14.36 6.74 14.24
CA SER A 141 13.36 6.47 13.21
C SER A 141 12.05 7.20 13.50
N ARG A 142 11.48 7.00 14.70
CA ARG A 142 10.20 7.59 15.10
C ARG A 142 10.26 9.11 15.15
N SER A 143 11.36 9.66 15.66
CA SER A 143 11.57 11.11 15.70
C SER A 143 11.63 11.74 14.30
N ALA A 144 12.04 10.96 13.30
CA ALA A 144 12.05 11.37 11.89
C ALA A 144 10.70 11.15 11.18
N GLY A 145 9.67 10.66 11.88
CA GLY A 145 8.36 10.33 11.30
C GLY A 145 8.30 8.96 10.61
N PHE A 146 9.32 8.12 10.79
CA PHE A 146 9.37 6.76 10.28
C PHE A 146 9.07 5.79 11.44
N GLY A 147 7.84 5.28 11.55
CA GLY A 147 7.52 4.29 12.58
C GLY A 147 6.12 4.41 13.19
N GLY A 148 5.12 4.68 12.37
CA GLY A 148 3.69 4.62 12.71
C GLY A 148 2.94 3.67 11.79
#